data_AF-A0A9N8H3U7-F1
#
_entry.id   AF-A0A9N8H3U7-F1
#
_cell.length_a   1.000
_cell.length_b   1.000
_cell.length_c   1.000
_cell.angle_alpha   90.00
_cell.angle_beta   90.00
_cell.angle_gamma   90.00
#
_symmetry.space_group_name_H-M   'P 1'
#
loop_
_entity.id
_entity.type
_entity.pdbx_description
1 polymer ?
#
loop_
_entity_poly.entity_id
_entity_poly.type
_entity_poly.pdbx_seq_one_letter_code
_entity_poly.pdbx_strand_id
1 'polypeptide(L)'
;MAATLEASAQSVSVVALWAVVGGGASFLVGPPIIDSSEFRYKRTAAAYFLYFYLIVFFQSVLAIKLWDEVKKKDKKVSLWEVKFGPLSYTDRRIVASNRTVGNTLEQMAIFLVGLWLTTLLTTDDHASICGWVYVIFRSMYPALYLYDPNLVLLATIPNYCTVAYLWVTIVRACFVS
;
A
#
# COMPACT_ATOMS: atom_id res chain seq x y z
N MET A 1 1.67 49.05 6.74
CA MET A 1 1.04 47.84 6.17
C MET A 1 2.16 46.93 5.64
N ALA A 2 3.19 46.50 6.38
CA ALA A 2 3.30 45.90 7.73
C ALA A 2 2.63 44.52 7.89
N ALA A 3 2.35 43.79 6.81
CA ALA A 3 1.81 42.42 6.87
C ALA A 3 2.37 41.46 5.80
N THR A 4 3.54 41.76 5.22
CA THR A 4 4.15 40.93 4.16
C THR A 4 5.56 40.43 4.49
N LEU A 5 6.04 40.60 5.74
CA LEU A 5 7.42 40.26 6.12
C LEU A 5 7.56 39.17 7.21
N GLU A 6 6.47 38.58 7.72
CA GLU A 6 6.55 37.59 8.81
C GLU A 6 6.30 36.12 8.40
N ALA A 7 5.96 35.83 7.15
CA ALA A 7 5.76 34.44 6.72
C ALA A 7 7.04 33.75 6.17
N SER A 8 8.17 34.45 6.10
CA SER A 8 9.45 33.89 5.61
C SER A 8 10.32 33.25 6.69
N ALA A 9 9.80 33.05 7.92
CA ALA A 9 10.60 32.65 9.07
C ALA A 9 10.54 31.16 9.46
N GLN A 10 9.79 30.31 8.74
CA GLN A 10 9.62 28.89 9.12
C GLN A 10 10.39 27.85 8.28
N SER A 11 11.29 28.27 7.37
CA SER A 11 12.15 27.35 6.60
C SER A 11 13.62 27.33 7.06
N VAL A 12 13.95 28.01 8.16
CA VAL A 12 15.33 28.10 8.64
C VAL A 12 15.59 27.06 9.72
N SER A 13 16.32 25.99 9.37
CA SER A 13 17.37 25.34 10.19
C SER A 13 17.52 23.80 10.10
N VAL A 14 17.19 23.15 8.98
CA VAL A 14 17.83 21.83 8.70
C VAL A 14 19.13 22.01 7.89
N VAL A 15 19.22 23.10 7.12
CA VAL A 15 20.39 23.41 6.27
C VAL A 15 21.58 23.96 7.07
N ALA A 16 21.33 24.66 8.17
CA ALA A 16 22.40 25.27 8.97
C ALA A 16 23.23 24.24 9.78
N LEU A 17 22.70 23.04 10.01
CA LEU A 17 23.39 21.99 10.78
C LEU A 17 24.41 21.19 9.93
N TRP A 18 24.35 21.31 8.61
CA TRP A 18 25.23 20.58 7.67
C TRP A 18 26.45 21.39 7.21
N ALA A 19 26.55 22.67 7.57
CA ALA A 19 27.65 23.55 7.14
C ALA A 19 28.91 23.49 8.03
N VAL A 20 28.89 22.76 9.15
CA VAL A 20 30.00 22.73 10.13
C VAL A 20 31.00 21.59 9.89
N VAL A 21 30.67 20.59 9.06
CA VAL A 21 31.58 19.47 8.78
C VAL A 21 32.01 19.52 7.33
N GLY A 22 33.16 20.17 7.11
CA GLY A 22 33.74 20.42 5.80
C GLY A 22 33.99 19.15 4.97
N GLY A 23 33.75 19.29 3.66
CA GLY A 23 34.08 18.29 2.64
C GLY A 23 33.73 18.86 1.27
N GLY A 24 34.75 19.19 0.48
CA GLY A 24 34.63 20.02 -0.71
C GLY A 24 33.93 19.36 -1.92
N ALA A 25 33.53 20.23 -2.84
CA ALA A 25 33.38 19.98 -4.27
C ALA A 25 32.23 19.08 -4.78
N SER A 26 31.05 19.10 -4.16
CA SER A 26 29.82 18.52 -4.79
C SER A 26 28.61 19.47 -4.84
N PHE A 27 28.78 20.77 -4.55
CA PHE A 27 27.67 21.69 -4.31
C PHE A 27 27.18 22.52 -5.51
N LEU A 28 27.67 22.32 -6.73
CA LEU A 28 27.18 23.05 -7.91
C LEU A 28 26.04 22.35 -8.66
N VAL A 29 25.66 21.15 -8.24
CA VAL A 29 24.35 20.60 -8.61
C VAL A 29 23.43 20.99 -7.46
N GLY A 30 22.66 22.07 -7.63
CA GLY A 30 21.54 22.33 -6.73
C GLY A 30 20.72 21.04 -6.57
N PRO A 31 20.13 20.75 -5.39
CA PRO A 31 19.31 19.55 -5.25
C PRO A 31 18.38 19.52 -6.45
N PRO A 32 18.32 18.40 -7.20
CA PRO A 32 17.47 18.33 -8.37
C PRO A 32 16.12 18.88 -7.94
N ILE A 33 15.58 19.85 -8.68
CA ILE A 33 14.22 20.33 -8.41
C ILE A 33 13.36 19.10 -8.58
N ILE A 34 13.06 18.45 -7.46
CA ILE A 34 12.28 17.23 -7.42
C ILE A 34 10.90 17.70 -7.84
N ASP A 35 10.55 17.46 -9.10
CA ASP A 35 9.20 17.71 -9.55
C ASP A 35 8.28 16.81 -8.71
N SER A 36 7.42 17.46 -7.93
CA SER A 36 6.49 16.80 -7.03
C SER A 36 5.54 15.83 -7.75
N SER A 37 5.41 15.97 -9.07
CA SER A 37 4.63 15.11 -9.96
C SER A 37 5.20 13.68 -10.02
N GLU A 38 6.53 13.52 -10.12
CA GLU A 38 7.20 12.21 -10.21
C GLU A 38 7.03 11.33 -8.96
N PHE A 39 6.72 11.95 -7.82
CA PHE A 39 6.62 11.24 -6.54
C PHE A 39 5.23 10.67 -6.26
N ARG A 40 4.20 11.08 -7.01
CA ARG A 40 2.80 10.78 -6.67
C ARG A 40 2.49 9.29 -6.72
N TYR A 41 2.87 8.61 -7.80
CA TYR A 41 2.67 7.16 -7.97
C TYR A 41 3.69 6.32 -7.18
N LYS A 42 4.92 6.83 -6.98
CA LYS A 42 5.94 6.16 -6.15
C LYS A 42 5.44 6.04 -4.70
N ARG A 43 4.75 7.06 -4.19
CA ARG A 43 4.13 7.04 -2.85
C ARG A 43 3.01 6.01 -2.73
N THR A 44 2.14 5.87 -3.74
CA THR A 44 1.06 4.87 -3.69
C THR A 44 1.59 3.44 -3.80
N ALA A 45 2.62 3.21 -4.63
CA ALA A 45 3.31 1.93 -4.69
C ALA A 45 3.98 1.59 -3.35
N ALA A 46 4.70 2.55 -2.74
CA ALA A 46 5.31 2.36 -1.43
C ALA A 46 4.27 2.09 -0.34
N ALA A 47 3.15 2.82 -0.33
CA ALA A 47 2.04 2.59 0.58
C ALA A 47 1.44 1.19 0.41
N TYR A 48 1.30 0.72 -0.83
CA TYR A 48 0.85 -0.64 -1.11
C TYR A 48 1.81 -1.69 -0.56
N PHE A 49 3.13 -1.56 -0.79
CA PHE A 49 4.11 -2.52 -0.25
C PHE A 49 4.16 -2.51 1.27
N LEU A 50 4.08 -1.33 1.89
CA LEU A 50 3.97 -1.19 3.34
C LEU A 50 2.71 -1.90 3.85
N TYR A 51 1.57 -1.65 3.24
CA TYR A 51 0.31 -2.32 3.57
C TYR A 51 0.42 -3.84 3.42
N PHE A 52 0.98 -4.32 2.31
CA PHE A 52 1.20 -5.75 2.05
C PHE A 52 2.07 -6.39 3.13
N TYR A 53 3.17 -5.73 3.50
CA TYR A 53 4.04 -6.21 4.57
C TYR A 53 3.30 -6.27 5.91
N LEU A 54 2.52 -5.24 6.24
CA LEU A 54 1.72 -5.20 7.47
C LEU A 54 0.71 -6.35 7.53
N ILE A 55 -0.02 -6.65 6.45
CA ILE A 55 -1.01 -7.76 6.48
C ILE A 55 -0.35 -9.13 6.63
N VAL A 56 0.82 -9.36 6.02
CA VAL A 56 1.56 -10.63 6.17
C VAL A 56 2.12 -10.76 7.59
N PHE A 57 2.60 -9.65 8.16
CA PHE A 57 3.04 -9.59 9.54
C PHE A 57 1.87 -9.90 10.50
N PHE A 58 0.71 -9.23 10.32
CA PHE A 58 -0.48 -9.48 11.13
C PHE A 58 -1.00 -10.91 10.99
N GLN A 59 -0.99 -11.48 9.78
CA GLN A 59 -1.33 -12.89 9.56
C GLN A 59 -0.44 -13.82 10.39
N SER A 60 0.86 -13.52 10.44
CA SER A 60 1.85 -14.32 11.17
C SER A 60 1.65 -14.21 12.68
N VAL A 61 1.46 -13.00 13.21
CA VAL A 61 1.16 -12.74 14.62
C VAL A 61 -0.15 -13.43 15.05
N LEU A 62 -1.19 -13.35 14.21
CA LEU A 62 -2.48 -13.98 14.49
C LEU A 62 -2.37 -15.51 14.54
N ALA A 63 -1.65 -16.11 13.58
CA ALA A 63 -1.40 -17.56 13.57
C ALA A 63 -0.65 -18.02 14.82
N ILE A 64 0.36 -17.26 15.26
CA ILE A 64 1.12 -17.57 16.49
C ILE A 64 0.24 -17.45 17.74
N LYS A 65 -0.57 -16.38 17.85
CA LYS A 65 -1.49 -16.18 18.98
C LYS A 65 -2.51 -17.31 19.08
N LEU A 66 -3.13 -17.67 17.96
CA LEU A 66 -4.10 -18.76 17.94
C LEU A 66 -3.45 -20.11 18.25
N TRP A 67 -2.24 -20.34 17.75
CA TRP A 67 -1.48 -21.54 18.09
C TRP A 67 -1.19 -21.64 19.59
N ASP A 68 -0.82 -20.54 20.25
CA ASP A 68 -0.63 -20.53 21.71
C ASP A 68 -1.95 -20.80 22.47
N GLU A 69 -3.08 -20.23 22.02
CA GLU A 69 -4.41 -20.50 22.58
C GLU A 69 -4.83 -21.98 22.44
N VAL A 70 -4.59 -22.57 21.27
CA VAL A 70 -4.93 -23.97 20.99
C VAL A 70 -3.98 -24.91 21.72
N LYS A 71 -2.68 -24.60 21.77
CA LYS A 71 -1.66 -25.41 22.44
C LYS A 71 -1.88 -25.53 23.94
N LYS A 72 -2.45 -24.50 24.56
CA LYS A 72 -2.88 -24.54 25.97
C LYS A 72 -3.99 -25.56 26.22
N LYS A 73 -4.84 -25.83 25.22
CA LYS A 73 -5.94 -26.81 25.30
C LYS A 73 -5.49 -28.20 24.84
N ASP A 74 -4.70 -28.27 23.77
CA ASP A 74 -4.16 -29.50 23.21
C ASP A 74 -2.66 -29.35 22.90
N LYS A 75 -1.82 -30.11 23.62
CA LYS A 75 -0.36 -30.01 23.53
C LYS A 75 0.22 -30.51 22.21
N LYS A 76 -0.53 -31.25 21.38
CA LYS A 76 -0.01 -31.89 20.16
C LYS A 76 -0.17 -31.05 18.89
N VAL A 77 -0.78 -29.88 18.96
CA VAL A 77 -1.09 -29.08 17.76
C VAL A 77 0.14 -28.34 17.21
N SER A 78 0.39 -28.51 15.92
CA SER A 78 1.44 -27.81 15.18
C SER A 78 0.96 -26.44 14.65
N LEU A 79 1.88 -25.49 14.46
CA LEU A 79 1.57 -24.18 13.87
C LEU A 79 1.06 -24.32 12.42
N TRP A 80 1.53 -25.33 11.70
CA TRP A 80 1.11 -25.61 10.33
C TRP A 80 -0.38 -25.97 10.26
N GLU A 81 -0.85 -26.81 11.18
CA GLU A 81 -2.26 -27.20 11.24
C GLU A 81 -3.18 -26.02 11.54
N VAL A 82 -2.72 -25.07 12.36
CA VAL A 82 -3.46 -23.83 12.67
C VAL A 82 -3.51 -22.91 11.46
N LYS A 83 -2.40 -22.74 10.74
CA LYS A 83 -2.30 -21.78 9.64
C LYS A 83 -2.86 -22.28 8.31
N PHE A 84 -2.67 -23.56 8.01
CA PHE A 84 -2.96 -24.16 6.71
C PHE A 84 -3.76 -25.47 6.79
N GLY A 85 -3.91 -26.04 7.99
CA GLY A 85 -4.65 -27.29 8.19
C GLY A 85 -6.15 -27.08 8.40
N PRO A 86 -6.86 -28.13 8.84
CA PRO A 86 -8.30 -28.10 9.07
C PRO A 86 -8.75 -27.01 10.06
N LEU A 87 -7.90 -26.69 11.05
CA LEU A 87 -8.15 -25.65 12.05
C LEU A 87 -8.13 -24.22 11.45
N SER A 88 -7.52 -24.04 10.28
CA SER A 88 -7.53 -22.77 9.57
C SER A 88 -8.94 -22.37 9.10
N TYR A 89 -9.86 -23.31 8.98
CA TYR A 89 -11.23 -23.07 8.48
C TYR A 89 -12.24 -22.87 9.61
N THR A 90 -11.86 -23.20 10.86
CA THR A 90 -12.75 -23.10 12.01
C THR A 90 -12.74 -21.70 12.64
N ASP A 91 -11.59 -21.02 12.66
CA ASP A 91 -11.50 -19.68 13.25
C ASP A 91 -11.64 -18.61 12.16
N ARG A 92 -12.71 -17.81 12.28
CA ARG A 92 -13.01 -16.72 11.33
C ARG A 92 -11.85 -15.72 11.18
N ARG A 93 -11.03 -15.52 12.21
CA ARG A 93 -9.90 -14.59 12.18
C ARG A 93 -8.80 -15.08 11.24
N ILE A 94 -8.45 -16.37 11.30
CA ILE A 94 -7.46 -16.97 10.41
C ILE A 94 -7.98 -17.02 8.98
N VAL A 95 -9.25 -17.40 8.80
CA VAL A 95 -9.90 -17.36 7.47
C VAL A 95 -9.83 -15.95 6.89
N ALA A 96 -10.26 -14.92 7.64
CA ALA A 96 -10.22 -13.54 7.20
C ALA A 96 -8.80 -13.09 6.82
N SER A 97 -7.81 -13.44 7.65
CA SER A 97 -6.42 -13.09 7.38
C SER A 97 -5.87 -13.78 6.13
N ASN A 98 -6.10 -15.09 5.98
CA ASN A 98 -5.66 -15.86 4.82
C ASN A 98 -6.33 -15.37 3.54
N ARG A 99 -7.63 -15.07 3.58
CA ARG A 99 -8.38 -14.50 2.45
C ARG A 99 -7.90 -13.10 2.09
N THR A 100 -7.59 -12.27 3.08
CA THR A 100 -7.05 -10.91 2.85
C THR A 100 -5.70 -10.97 2.12
N VAL A 101 -4.76 -11.80 2.59
CA VAL A 101 -3.45 -11.95 1.95
C VAL A 101 -3.56 -12.54 0.55
N GLY A 102 -4.34 -13.62 0.39
CA GLY A 102 -4.57 -14.24 -0.92
C GLY A 102 -5.17 -13.26 -1.93
N ASN A 103 -6.25 -12.57 -1.56
CA ASN A 103 -6.90 -11.61 -2.44
C ASN A 103 -6.01 -10.40 -2.77
N THR A 104 -5.16 -9.97 -1.82
CA THR A 104 -4.21 -8.88 -2.05
C THR A 104 -3.12 -9.30 -3.05
N LEU A 105 -2.61 -10.54 -2.94
CA LEU A 105 -1.61 -11.10 -3.86
C LEU A 105 -2.16 -11.29 -5.28
N GLU A 106 -3.34 -11.88 -5.42
CA GLU A 106 -4.00 -12.10 -6.72
C GLU A 106 -4.16 -10.78 -7.50
N GLN A 107 -4.49 -9.70 -6.79
CA GLN A 107 -4.74 -8.40 -7.39
C GLN A 107 -3.48 -7.52 -7.48
N MET A 108 -2.38 -7.93 -6.85
CA MET A 108 -1.13 -7.17 -6.78
C MET A 108 -0.55 -6.94 -8.17
N ALA A 109 -0.33 -8.02 -8.92
CA ALA A 109 0.36 -7.97 -10.20
C ALA A 109 -0.42 -7.09 -11.19
N ILE A 110 -1.74 -7.30 -11.28
CA ILE A 110 -2.62 -6.57 -12.18
C ILE A 110 -2.66 -5.08 -11.84
N PHE A 111 -2.70 -4.73 -10.54
CA PHE A 111 -2.72 -3.34 -10.10
C PHE A 111 -1.37 -2.65 -10.27
N LEU A 112 -0.27 -3.23 -9.77
CA LEU A 112 1.04 -2.59 -9.84
C LEU A 112 1.49 -2.43 -11.29
N VAL A 113 1.36 -3.47 -12.11
CA VAL A 113 1.69 -3.37 -13.55
C VAL A 113 0.83 -2.32 -14.22
N GLY A 114 -0.48 -2.29 -13.95
CA GLY A 114 -1.37 -1.26 -14.47
C GLY A 114 -0.93 0.15 -14.06
N LEU A 115 -0.66 0.36 -12.77
CA LEU A 115 -0.22 1.66 -12.24
C LEU A 115 1.06 2.14 -12.91
N TRP A 116 2.07 1.28 -13.02
CA TRP A 116 3.36 1.62 -13.65
C TRP A 116 3.21 1.86 -15.15
N LEU A 117 2.48 1.00 -15.88
CA LEU A 117 2.28 1.17 -17.32
C LEU A 117 1.49 2.44 -17.64
N THR A 118 0.45 2.78 -16.86
CA THR A 118 -0.26 4.05 -17.04
C THR A 118 0.71 5.22 -16.87
N THR A 119 1.58 5.21 -15.86
CA THR A 119 2.56 6.30 -15.67
C THR A 119 3.63 6.39 -16.76
N LEU A 120 3.94 5.30 -17.45
CA LEU A 120 4.94 5.26 -18.53
C LEU A 120 4.35 5.65 -19.88
N LEU A 121 3.09 5.28 -20.13
CA LEU A 121 2.44 5.44 -21.43
C LEU A 121 1.53 6.66 -21.51
N THR A 122 1.19 7.28 -20.38
CA THR A 122 0.28 8.43 -20.34
C THR A 122 0.77 9.51 -19.38
N THR A 123 0.27 10.72 -19.59
CA THR A 123 0.40 11.85 -18.66
C THR A 123 -0.79 11.95 -17.71
N ASP A 124 -1.51 10.84 -17.48
CA ASP A 124 -2.75 10.83 -16.70
C ASP A 124 -2.48 10.93 -15.20
N ASP A 125 -2.66 12.13 -14.67
CA ASP A 125 -2.54 12.43 -13.24
C ASP A 125 -3.52 11.62 -12.36
N HIS A 126 -4.59 11.08 -12.94
CA HIS A 126 -5.55 10.26 -12.21
C HIS A 126 -4.97 8.90 -11.76
N ALA A 127 -3.86 8.43 -12.34
CA ALA A 127 -3.21 7.19 -11.92
C ALA A 127 -2.85 7.19 -10.42
N SER A 128 -2.39 8.33 -9.90
CA SER A 128 -2.11 8.47 -8.47
C SER A 128 -3.37 8.44 -7.61
N ILE A 129 -4.47 9.00 -8.09
CA ILE A 129 -5.76 8.98 -7.37
C ILE A 129 -6.28 7.54 -7.32
N CYS A 130 -6.28 6.85 -8.46
CA CYS A 130 -6.62 5.42 -8.52
C CYS A 130 -5.74 4.58 -7.60
N GLY A 131 -4.45 4.88 -7.49
CA GLY A 131 -3.54 4.21 -6.57
C GLY A 131 -3.94 4.37 -5.10
N TRP A 132 -4.28 5.59 -4.66
CA TRP A 132 -4.74 5.82 -3.29
C TRP A 132 -6.11 5.19 -3.01
N VAL A 133 -7.06 5.33 -3.93
CA VAL A 133 -8.38 4.68 -3.84
C VAL A 133 -8.18 3.17 -3.66
N TYR A 134 -7.32 2.56 -4.48
CA TYR A 134 -7.04 1.14 -4.40
C TYR A 134 -6.49 0.74 -3.02
N VAL A 135 -5.49 1.45 -2.50
CA VAL A 135 -4.87 1.14 -1.19
C VAL A 135 -5.87 1.32 -0.05
N ILE A 136 -6.67 2.40 -0.06
CA ILE A 136 -7.68 2.67 0.98
C ILE A 136 -8.72 1.56 1.02
N PHE A 137 -9.39 1.27 -0.10
CA PHE A 137 -10.41 0.24 -0.12
C PHE A 137 -9.82 -1.15 0.16
N ARG A 138 -8.59 -1.43 -0.28
CA ARG A 138 -7.91 -2.68 0.06
C ARG A 138 -7.65 -2.80 1.57
N SER A 139 -7.26 -1.71 2.23
CA SER A 139 -7.03 -1.70 3.68
C SER A 139 -8.29 -1.94 4.52
N MET A 140 -9.47 -1.64 3.97
CA MET A 140 -10.77 -1.92 4.61
C MET A 140 -11.18 -3.40 4.50
N TYR A 141 -10.64 -4.15 3.53
CA TYR A 141 -11.00 -5.54 3.26
C TYR A 141 -10.98 -6.46 4.51
N PRO A 142 -9.89 -6.53 5.31
CA PRO A 142 -9.87 -7.42 6.48
C PRO A 142 -10.94 -7.07 7.52
N ALA A 143 -11.19 -5.77 7.75
CA ALA A 143 -12.20 -5.31 8.70
C ALA A 143 -13.62 -5.68 8.22
N LEU A 144 -13.92 -5.45 6.93
CA LEU A 144 -15.20 -5.81 6.34
C LEU A 144 -15.43 -7.32 6.38
N TYR A 145 -14.43 -8.14 6.06
CA TYR A 145 -14.53 -9.60 6.12
C TYR A 145 -14.85 -10.09 7.54
N LEU A 146 -14.19 -9.50 8.55
CA LEU A 146 -14.42 -9.83 9.97
C LEU A 146 -15.81 -9.40 10.46
N TYR A 147 -16.37 -8.33 9.90
CA TYR A 147 -17.73 -7.89 10.21
C TYR A 147 -18.76 -8.80 9.53
N ASP A 148 -18.74 -8.86 8.19
CA ASP A 148 -19.62 -9.68 7.35
C ASP A 148 -18.91 -10.00 6.03
N PRO A 149 -18.71 -11.30 5.66
CA PRO A 149 -18.05 -11.66 4.42
C PRO A 149 -18.74 -11.11 3.17
N ASN A 150 -20.02 -10.75 3.21
CA ASN A 150 -20.73 -10.15 2.09
C ASN A 150 -20.34 -8.67 1.87
N LEU A 151 -19.93 -7.96 2.92
CA LEU A 151 -19.53 -6.55 2.83
C LEU A 151 -18.16 -6.36 2.16
N VAL A 152 -17.41 -7.44 1.91
CA VAL A 152 -16.14 -7.37 1.17
C VAL A 152 -16.32 -6.78 -0.22
N LEU A 153 -17.53 -6.88 -0.80
CA LEU A 153 -17.85 -6.26 -2.08
C LEU A 153 -17.69 -4.73 -2.05
N LEU A 154 -17.90 -4.09 -0.90
CA LEU A 154 -17.69 -2.64 -0.73
C LEU A 154 -16.22 -2.24 -0.88
N ALA A 155 -15.29 -3.13 -0.52
CA ALA A 155 -13.86 -2.94 -0.79
C ALA A 155 -13.47 -3.41 -2.19
N THR A 156 -14.12 -4.45 -2.69
CA THR A 156 -13.68 -5.13 -3.92
C THR A 156 -14.14 -4.39 -5.18
N ILE A 157 -15.37 -3.89 -5.21
CA ILE A 157 -15.92 -3.18 -6.38
C ILE A 157 -15.11 -1.93 -6.72
N PRO A 158 -14.82 -1.00 -5.78
CA PRO A 158 -14.00 0.17 -6.09
C PRO A 158 -12.59 -0.21 -6.56
N ASN A 159 -11.99 -1.24 -5.97
CA ASN A 159 -10.70 -1.76 -6.40
C ASN A 159 -10.75 -2.26 -7.85
N TYR A 160 -11.78 -3.01 -8.24
CA TYR A 160 -11.94 -3.45 -9.63
C TYR A 160 -12.18 -2.28 -10.59
N CYS A 161 -12.94 -1.26 -10.19
CA CYS A 161 -13.11 -0.06 -10.99
C CYS A 161 -11.77 0.67 -11.21
N THR A 162 -10.93 0.82 -10.18
CA THR A 162 -9.60 1.44 -10.35
C THR A 162 -8.69 0.65 -11.27
N VAL A 163 -8.67 -0.67 -11.14
CA VAL A 163 -7.87 -1.54 -12.02
C VAL A 163 -8.38 -1.45 -13.45
N ALA A 164 -9.70 -1.56 -13.67
CA ALA A 164 -10.29 -1.45 -15.00
C ALA A 164 -9.97 -0.09 -15.66
N TYR A 165 -10.05 1.00 -14.90
CA TYR A 165 -9.67 2.33 -15.37
C TYR A 165 -8.22 2.37 -15.88
N LEU A 166 -7.26 1.91 -15.07
CA LEU A 166 -5.84 1.90 -15.44
C LEU A 166 -5.61 1.11 -16.75
N TRP A 167 -6.21 -0.07 -16.86
CA TRP A 167 -6.06 -0.92 -18.04
C TRP A 167 -6.74 -0.34 -19.29
N VAL A 168 -7.92 0.27 -19.17
CA VAL A 168 -8.58 0.97 -20.29
C VAL A 168 -7.73 2.15 -20.75
N THR A 169 -7.14 2.91 -19.82
CA THR A 169 -6.26 4.03 -20.14
C THR A 169 -5.00 3.55 -20.88
N ILE A 170 -4.39 2.44 -20.46
CA ILE A 170 -3.25 1.82 -21.16
C ILE A 170 -3.65 1.40 -22.58
N VAL A 171 -4.76 0.69 -22.74
CA VAL A 171 -5.23 0.24 -24.05
C VAL A 171 -5.45 1.44 -24.98
N ARG A 172 -6.12 2.49 -24.50
CA ARG A 172 -6.32 3.72 -25.29
C ARG A 172 -4.99 4.36 -25.69
N ALA A 173 -4.04 4.43 -24.76
CA ALA A 173 -2.72 4.97 -25.04
C ALA A 173 -1.99 4.19 -26.13
N CYS A 174 -2.15 2.86 -26.20
CA CYS A 174 -1.49 2.03 -27.22
C CYS A 174 -2.10 2.12 -28.63
N PHE A 175 -3.39 2.48 -28.76
CA PHE A 175 -4.09 2.47 -30.05
C PHE A 175 -4.45 3.85 -30.60
N VAL A 176 -4.36 4.90 -29.76
CA VAL A 176 -4.74 6.27 -30.12
C VAL A 176 -3.53 7.22 -30.10
N SER A 177 -2.31 6.68 -29.92
CA SER A 177 -1.06 7.44 -30.02
C SER A 177 -0.49 7.51 -31.45
#